data_AF-T1EIF0-F1
#
_entry.id   AF-T1EIF0-F1
#
_cell.length_a   1.000
_cell.length_b   1.000
_cell.length_c   1.000
_cell.angle_alpha   90.00
_cell.angle_beta   90.00
_cell.angle_gamma   90.00
#
_symmetry.space_group_name_H-M   'P 1'
#
loop_
_entity.id
_entity.type
_entity.pdbx_description
1 polymer ?
#
loop_
_entity_poly.entity_id
_entity_poly.type
_entity_poly.pdbx_seq_one_letter_code
_entity_poly.pdbx_strand_id
1 'polypeptide(L)'
;EIFLCYLCRRLSQRPTAQELEEKHILLRQTPEEIQKDREEIKKTLIRKLSFRPTVGELKERRIIKFNDYVEVTDVEEYDRRADKPWTRLTPRDKAAIRKELNDYKSQEMEVHEMSRQFTRY
;
A
#
# COMPACT_ATOMS: atom_id res chain seq x y z
N GLU A 1 -9.09 30.78 -29.73
CA GLU A 1 -8.83 31.14 -28.30
C GLU A 1 -8.72 29.92 -27.37
N ILE A 2 -9.65 28.95 -27.41
CA ILE A 2 -9.63 27.76 -26.54
C ILE A 2 -8.31 26.96 -26.60
N PHE A 3 -7.76 26.76 -27.79
CA PHE A 3 -6.51 26.02 -27.99
C PHE A 3 -5.30 26.71 -27.35
N LEU A 4 -5.27 28.05 -27.38
CA LEU A 4 -4.23 28.85 -26.75
C LEU A 4 -4.32 28.73 -25.21
N CYS A 5 -5.53 28.79 -24.66
CA CYS A 5 -5.77 28.62 -23.22
C CYS A 5 -5.36 27.22 -22.71
N TYR A 6 -5.68 26.17 -23.48
CA TYR A 6 -5.28 24.80 -23.15
C TYR A 6 -3.75 24.63 -23.15
N LEU A 7 -3.07 25.15 -24.17
CA LEU A 7 -1.61 25.07 -24.26
C LEU A 7 -0.91 25.83 -23.12
N CYS A 8 -1.37 27.04 -22.79
CA CYS A 8 -0.84 27.82 -21.66
C CYS A 8 -0.93 27.05 -20.33
N ARG A 9 -2.08 26.38 -20.08
CA ARG A 9 -2.26 25.54 -18.88
C ARG A 9 -1.32 24.33 -18.85
N ARG A 10 -1.04 23.71 -20.01
CA ARG A 10 -0.13 22.55 -20.09
C ARG A 10 1.33 22.97 -19.88
N LEU A 11 1.72 24.13 -20.38
CA LEU A 11 3.07 24.65 -20.23
C LEU A 11 3.36 25.12 -18.81
N SER A 12 2.38 25.70 -18.11
CA SER A 12 2.55 26.11 -16.70
C SER A 12 2.73 24.93 -15.75
N GLN A 13 2.21 23.75 -16.10
CA GLN A 13 2.33 22.51 -15.33
C GLN A 13 3.41 21.57 -15.89
N ARG A 14 4.28 22.05 -16.79
CA ARG A 14 5.26 21.21 -17.45
C ARG A 14 6.32 20.75 -16.43
N PRO A 15 6.49 19.42 -16.23
CA PRO A 15 7.50 18.90 -15.32
C PRO A 15 8.91 19.19 -15.82
N THR A 16 9.87 19.25 -14.89
CA THR A 16 11.28 19.43 -15.22
C THR A 16 11.87 18.14 -15.80
N ALA A 17 13.00 18.23 -16.51
CA ALA A 17 13.70 17.06 -17.04
C ALA A 17 14.13 16.09 -15.92
N GLN A 18 14.59 16.64 -14.79
CA GLN A 18 14.97 15.84 -13.62
C GLN A 18 13.77 15.07 -13.03
N GLU A 19 12.60 15.72 -12.88
CA GLU A 19 11.38 15.04 -12.41
C GLU A 19 10.95 13.89 -13.34
N LEU A 20 11.16 14.04 -14.65
CA LEU A 20 10.88 12.99 -15.61
C LEU A 20 11.89 11.83 -15.55
N GLU A 21 13.16 12.11 -15.21
CA GLU A 21 14.19 11.10 -14.99
C GLU A 21 13.95 10.32 -13.69
N GLU A 22 13.59 10.99 -12.60
CA GLU A 22 13.22 10.36 -11.32
C GLU A 22 12.02 9.41 -11.47
N LYS A 23 11.09 9.74 -12.38
CA LYS A 23 9.95 8.91 -12.75
C LYS A 23 10.29 7.84 -13.79
N HIS A 24 11.55 7.75 -14.23
CA HIS A 24 12.04 6.80 -15.22
C HIS A 24 11.30 6.92 -16.58
N ILE A 25 10.86 8.14 -16.91
CA ILE A 25 10.25 8.49 -18.21
C ILE A 25 11.33 8.93 -19.20
N LEU A 26 12.29 9.75 -18.72
CA LEU A 26 13.50 10.08 -19.48
C LEU A 26 14.66 9.22 -18.97
N LEU A 27 15.37 8.58 -19.89
CA LEU A 27 16.52 7.74 -19.60
C LEU A 27 17.79 8.46 -20.05
N ARG A 28 18.76 8.58 -19.15
CA ARG A 28 20.09 9.13 -19.48
C ARG A 28 21.00 8.10 -20.14
N GLN A 29 20.76 6.83 -19.85
CA GLN A 29 21.57 5.71 -20.31
C GLN A 29 21.20 5.31 -21.74
N THR A 30 22.18 4.79 -22.48
CA THR A 30 21.90 4.21 -23.80
C THR A 30 21.17 2.87 -23.69
N PRO A 31 20.46 2.41 -24.73
CA PRO A 31 19.83 1.09 -24.73
C PRO A 31 20.82 -0.05 -24.41
N GLU A 32 22.06 0.07 -24.86
CA GLU A 32 23.13 -0.90 -24.61
C GLU A 32 23.56 -0.93 -23.14
N GLU A 33 23.69 0.24 -22.50
CA GLU A 33 23.99 0.37 -21.07
C GLU A 33 22.87 -0.25 -20.22
N ILE A 34 21.61 0.06 -20.54
CA ILE A 34 20.45 -0.51 -19.85
C ILE A 34 20.43 -2.03 -19.96
N GLN A 35 20.73 -2.56 -21.15
CA GLN A 35 20.77 -4.01 -21.37
C GLN A 35 21.90 -4.66 -20.55
N LYS A 36 23.08 -4.05 -20.53
CA LYS A 36 24.21 -4.50 -19.71
C LYS A 36 23.87 -4.50 -18.22
N ASP A 37 23.28 -3.42 -17.71
CA ASP A 37 22.86 -3.32 -16.32
C ASP A 37 21.83 -4.39 -15.95
N ARG A 38 20.85 -4.65 -16.84
CA ARG A 38 19.88 -5.73 -16.64
C ARG A 38 20.55 -7.10 -16.57
N GLU A 39 21.55 -7.34 -17.42
CA GLU A 39 22.31 -8.60 -17.40
C GLU A 39 23.16 -8.76 -16.14
N GLU A 40 23.80 -7.69 -15.67
CA GLU A 40 24.57 -7.69 -14.42
C GLU A 40 23.68 -7.92 -13.20
N ILE A 41 22.52 -7.26 -13.13
CA ILE A 41 21.50 -7.48 -12.10
C ILE A 41 21.03 -8.93 -12.14
N LYS A 42 20.73 -9.47 -13.33
CA LYS A 42 20.29 -10.86 -13.50
C LYS A 42 21.35 -11.85 -13.03
N LYS A 43 22.62 -11.66 -13.42
CA LYS A 43 23.74 -12.51 -12.98
C LYS A 43 23.90 -12.46 -11.46
N THR A 44 23.86 -11.27 -10.88
CA THR A 44 23.97 -11.07 -9.42
C THR A 44 22.81 -11.74 -8.68
N LEU A 45 21.59 -11.61 -9.20
CA LEU A 45 20.40 -12.22 -8.62
C LEU A 45 20.49 -13.75 -8.65
N ILE A 46 20.84 -14.35 -9.78
CA ILE A 46 21.01 -15.80 -9.91
C ILE A 46 22.01 -16.32 -8.88
N ARG A 47 23.16 -15.64 -8.74
CA ARG A 47 24.17 -15.98 -7.73
C ARG A 47 23.61 -15.87 -6.31
N LYS A 48 22.89 -14.80 -5.97
CA LYS A 48 22.30 -14.63 -4.63
C LYS A 48 21.27 -15.71 -4.32
N LEU A 49 20.46 -16.09 -5.31
CA LEU A 49 19.44 -17.13 -5.15
C LEU A 49 20.06 -18.53 -5.03
N SER A 50 21.17 -18.81 -5.71
CA SER A 50 21.86 -20.11 -5.59
C SER A 50 22.49 -20.33 -4.21
N PHE A 51 22.91 -19.25 -3.53
CA PHE A 51 23.45 -19.30 -2.16
C PHE A 51 22.41 -18.93 -1.10
N ARG A 52 21.11 -19.04 -1.41
CA ARG A 52 20.06 -18.74 -0.44
C ARG A 52 20.06 -19.80 0.66
N PRO A 53 20.28 -19.43 1.93
CA PRO A 53 20.34 -20.39 3.02
C PRO A 53 18.98 -21.07 3.24
N THR A 54 19.01 -22.32 3.68
CA THR A 54 17.79 -23.05 4.04
C THR A 54 17.21 -22.55 5.37
N VAL A 55 15.94 -22.85 5.63
CA VAL A 55 15.31 -22.53 6.92
C VAL A 55 16.05 -23.23 8.08
N GLY A 56 16.57 -24.44 7.85
CA GLY A 56 17.39 -25.17 8.82
C GLY A 56 18.66 -24.40 9.21
N GLU A 57 19.42 -23.92 8.22
CA GLU A 57 20.62 -23.10 8.45
C GLU A 57 20.31 -21.79 9.19
N LEU A 58 19.17 -21.16 8.89
CA LEU A 58 18.73 -19.95 9.58
C LEU A 58 18.38 -20.21 11.05
N LYS A 59 17.82 -21.40 11.37
CA LYS A 59 17.59 -21.84 12.75
C LYS A 59 18.90 -22.15 13.46
N GLU A 60 19.81 -22.87 12.82
CA GLU A 60 21.14 -23.21 13.37
C GLU A 60 21.97 -21.96 13.69
N ARG A 61 21.95 -20.97 12.78
CA ARG A 61 22.57 -19.65 12.98
C ARG A 61 21.81 -18.73 13.94
N ARG A 62 20.70 -19.20 14.52
CA ARG A 62 19.85 -18.43 15.44
C ARG A 62 19.33 -17.10 14.88
N ILE A 63 19.16 -17.01 13.56
CA ILE A 63 18.58 -15.85 12.86
C ILE A 63 17.05 -15.90 12.95
N ILE A 64 16.46 -17.07 12.73
CA ILE A 64 15.02 -17.33 12.93
C ILE A 64 14.87 -18.21 14.16
N LYS A 65 14.11 -17.75 15.14
CA LYS A 65 13.81 -18.50 16.37
C LYS A 65 12.30 -18.64 16.51
N PHE A 66 11.84 -19.85 16.74
CA PHE A 66 10.48 -20.14 17.18
C PHE A 66 10.58 -20.72 18.58
N ASN A 67 9.64 -20.38 19.46
CA ASN A 67 9.52 -21.10 20.71
C ASN A 67 8.87 -22.45 20.42
N ASP A 68 9.50 -23.52 20.86
CA ASP A 68 8.97 -24.88 20.72
C ASP A 68 7.83 -25.15 21.70
N TYR A 69 7.75 -24.36 22.76
CA TYR A 69 6.71 -24.42 23.77
C TYR A 69 5.71 -23.28 23.55
N VAL A 70 4.44 -23.68 23.41
CA VAL A 70 3.30 -22.76 23.39
C VAL A 70 2.50 -23.05 24.65
N GLU A 71 2.38 -22.06 25.52
CA GLU A 71 1.52 -22.14 26.68
C GLU A 71 0.06 -22.14 26.23
N VAL A 72 -0.71 -23.12 26.69
CA VAL A 72 -2.14 -23.24 26.43
C VAL A 72 -2.84 -23.06 27.76
N THR A 73 -3.74 -22.08 27.82
CA THR A 73 -4.58 -21.82 28.99
C THR A 73 -6.04 -22.03 28.61
N ASP A 74 -6.80 -22.62 29.53
CA ASP A 74 -8.24 -22.76 29.34
C ASP A 74 -8.90 -21.38 29.29
N VAL A 75 -9.87 -21.25 28.40
CA VAL A 75 -10.65 -20.03 28.24
C VAL A 75 -11.98 -20.21 28.97
N GLU A 76 -12.50 -19.13 29.55
CA GLU A 76 -13.82 -19.12 30.19
C GLU A 76 -14.91 -19.70 29.27
N GLU A 77 -15.67 -20.66 29.80
CA GLU A 77 -16.79 -21.28 29.10
C GLU A 77 -18.08 -20.50 29.38
N TYR A 78 -18.39 -19.56 28.48
CA TYR A 78 -19.63 -18.79 28.51
C TYR A 78 -20.16 -18.58 27.09
N ASP A 79 -21.45 -18.27 26.98
CA ASP A 79 -22.07 -18.01 25.68
C ASP A 79 -21.62 -16.66 25.11
N ARG A 80 -20.85 -16.70 24.02
CA ARG A 80 -20.37 -15.53 23.27
C ARG A 80 -21.30 -15.10 22.14
N ARG A 81 -22.48 -15.70 22.02
CA ARG A 81 -23.45 -15.32 20.99
C ARG A 81 -23.95 -13.91 21.24
N ALA A 82 -23.93 -13.11 20.19
CA ALA A 82 -24.53 -11.78 20.16
C ALA A 82 -25.42 -11.66 18.92
N ASP A 83 -26.47 -10.85 19.02
CA ASP A 83 -27.28 -10.52 17.84
C ASP A 83 -26.41 -9.81 16.78
N LYS A 84 -26.77 -10.01 15.51
CA LYS A 84 -26.07 -9.42 14.36
C LYS A 84 -26.99 -8.42 13.67
N PRO A 85 -27.27 -7.25 14.27
CA PRO A 85 -28.29 -6.32 13.76
C PRO A 85 -28.00 -5.84 12.34
N TRP A 86 -26.73 -5.79 11.93
CA TRP A 86 -26.32 -5.42 10.56
C TRP A 86 -26.85 -6.36 9.47
N THR A 87 -27.25 -7.58 9.80
CA THR A 87 -27.83 -8.53 8.84
C THR A 87 -29.26 -8.16 8.40
N ARG A 88 -29.96 -7.34 9.19
CA ARG A 88 -31.37 -6.98 8.98
C ARG A 88 -31.55 -5.55 8.43
N LEU A 89 -30.47 -4.90 7.99
CA LEU A 89 -30.52 -3.53 7.47
C LEU A 89 -31.18 -3.45 6.09
N THR A 90 -32.24 -2.66 5.99
CA THR A 90 -32.92 -2.40 4.72
C THR A 90 -32.10 -1.45 3.83
N PRO A 91 -32.37 -1.36 2.51
CA PRO A 91 -31.74 -0.37 1.64
C PRO A 91 -31.92 1.07 2.12
N ARG A 92 -33.06 1.38 2.73
CA ARG A 92 -33.36 2.68 3.33
C ARG A 92 -32.47 2.97 4.53
N ASP A 93 -32.32 2.01 5.44
CA ASP A 93 -31.46 2.16 6.62
C ASP A 93 -30.02 2.39 6.22
N LYS A 94 -29.53 1.61 5.23
CA LYS A 94 -28.18 1.78 4.70
C LYS A 94 -27.98 3.16 4.08
N ALA A 95 -28.99 3.71 3.40
CA ALA A 95 -28.92 5.06 2.84
C ALA A 95 -28.90 6.13 3.93
N ALA A 96 -29.70 5.98 4.98
CA ALA A 96 -29.69 6.87 6.14
C ALA A 96 -28.33 6.85 6.85
N ILE A 97 -27.81 5.66 7.16
CA ILE A 97 -26.50 5.48 7.81
C ILE A 97 -25.37 6.07 6.97
N ARG A 98 -25.39 5.91 5.64
CA ARG A 98 -24.37 6.54 4.78
C ARG A 98 -24.41 8.06 4.86
N LYS A 99 -25.60 8.65 4.85
CA LYS A 99 -25.76 10.11 4.96
C LYS A 99 -25.22 10.59 6.30
N GLU A 100 -25.68 9.98 7.39
CA GLU A 100 -25.27 10.31 8.76
C GLU A 100 -23.74 10.20 8.95
N LEU A 101 -23.13 9.12 8.46
CA LEU A 101 -21.69 8.93 8.56
C LEU A 101 -20.89 9.96 7.74
N ASN A 102 -21.42 10.43 6.61
CA ASN A 102 -20.74 11.43 5.79
C ASN A 102 -20.86 12.83 6.39
N ASP A 103 -22.02 13.13 6.99
CA ASP A 103 -22.24 14.35 7.75
C ASP A 103 -21.29 14.39 8.97
N TYR A 104 -21.23 13.31 9.75
CA TYR A 104 -20.30 13.17 10.89
C TYR A 104 -18.82 13.36 10.48
N LYS A 105 -18.38 12.66 9.42
CA LYS A 105 -16.98 12.72 8.96
C LYS A 105 -16.56 14.09 8.44
N SER A 106 -17.51 14.86 7.92
CA SER A 106 -17.22 16.18 7.35
C SER A 106 -17.31 17.31 8.37
N GLN A 107 -18.14 17.16 9.42
CA GLN A 107 -18.46 18.24 10.35
C GLN A 107 -17.92 18.02 11.77
N GLU A 108 -17.85 16.78 12.25
CA GLU A 108 -17.58 16.48 13.66
C GLU A 108 -16.29 15.68 13.87
N MET A 109 -15.94 14.80 12.93
CA MET A 109 -14.77 13.94 13.07
C MET A 109 -13.48 14.72 12.87
N GLU A 110 -12.69 14.87 13.93
CA GLU A 110 -11.38 15.51 13.85
C GLU A 110 -10.40 14.63 13.06
N VAL A 111 -9.86 15.18 11.97
CA VAL A 111 -8.84 14.52 11.14
C VAL A 111 -7.73 15.51 10.86
N HIS A 112 -6.50 15.09 11.14
CA HIS A 112 -5.30 15.87 10.84
C HIS A 112 -5.25 16.26 9.35
N GLU A 113 -4.85 17.49 9.04
CA GLU A 113 -4.94 18.08 7.69
C GLU A 113 -4.32 17.18 6.61
N MET A 114 -3.11 16.68 6.85
CA MET A 114 -2.38 15.79 5.92
C MET A 114 -3.04 14.43 5.69
N SER A 115 -3.94 14.02 6.58
CA SER A 115 -4.60 12.72 6.53
C SER A 115 -6.04 12.80 6.00
N ARG A 116 -6.56 14.01 5.73
CA ARG A 116 -7.95 14.21 5.25
C ARG A 116 -8.25 13.45 3.97
N GLN A 117 -7.27 13.25 3.10
CA GLN A 117 -7.41 12.46 1.87
C GLN A 117 -7.74 10.97 2.11
N PHE A 118 -7.48 10.46 3.32
CA PHE A 118 -7.77 9.07 3.70
C PHE A 118 -9.15 8.90 4.35
N THR A 119 -9.89 9.99 4.57
CA THR A 119 -11.26 9.91 5.09
C THR A 119 -12.17 9.23 4.08
N ARG A 120 -12.73 8.08 4.44
CA ARG A 120 -13.64 7.31 3.59
C ARG A 120 -15.06 7.85 3.68
N TYR A 121 -15.54 8.50 2.63
CA TYR A 121 -16.95 8.91 2.45
C TYR A 121 -17.78 7.86 1.70
#